data_AF-A0A0R3RU17-F1
#
_entry.id   AF-A0A0R3RU17-F1
#
_cell.length_a   1.000
_cell.length_b   1.000
_cell.length_c   1.000
_cell.angle_alpha   90.00
_cell.angle_beta   90.00
_cell.angle_gamma   90.00
#
_symmetry.space_group_name_H-M   'P 1'
#
loop_
_entity.id
_entity.type
_entity.pdbx_description
1 polymer ?
#
loop_
_entity_poly.entity_id
_entity_poly.type
_entity_poly.pdbx_seq_one_letter_code
_entity_poly.pdbx_strand_id
1 'polypeptide(L)'
;MLELKVSRCCELNDERQSSALLFVGKISRNDEYIATVIINDALSSSYIATFDHKSWEGLREEGEFSTDEEFIAELADENNLLSVERSECVQVKWIRPDQDGLTFKFCTLTLNQGSTLIYDIVDALLKERNLHHSNAVERETIVASMERRLELLGKRVEEMDDYRRNLSNTLISKFVAIQNAKTSS
;
A
#
# COMPACT_ATOMS: atom_id res chain seq x y z
N MET A 1 -16.71 13.60 -1.67
CA MET A 1 -15.27 13.46 -1.37
C MET A 1 -14.79 12.30 -2.21
N LEU A 2 -13.74 12.50 -3.00
CA LEU A 2 -13.13 11.45 -3.80
C LEU A 2 -12.09 10.74 -2.95
N GLU A 3 -12.19 9.43 -2.86
CA GLU A 3 -11.17 8.57 -2.26
C GLU A 3 -10.47 7.81 -3.39
N LEU A 4 -9.18 8.06 -3.60
CA LEU A 4 -8.42 7.36 -4.63
C LEU A 4 -8.16 5.91 -4.18
N LYS A 5 -8.36 4.98 -5.11
CA LYS A 5 -8.21 3.54 -4.89
C LYS A 5 -7.10 2.94 -5.77
N VAL A 6 -6.97 3.45 -6.99
CA VAL A 6 -5.95 3.01 -7.95
C VAL A 6 -5.27 4.25 -8.54
N SER A 7 -3.94 4.20 -8.65
CA SER A 7 -3.13 5.16 -9.38
C SER A 7 -2.11 4.39 -10.21
N ARG A 8 -2.10 4.60 -11.53
CA ARG A 8 -1.19 3.94 -12.46
C ARG A 8 -0.62 4.92 -13.47
N CYS A 9 0.61 4.68 -13.87
CA CYS A 9 1.25 5.39 -14.99
C CYS A 9 1.59 4.36 -16.08
N CYS A 10 1.34 4.70 -17.34
CA CYS A 10 1.71 3.85 -18.47
C CYS A 10 2.07 4.68 -19.69
N GLU A 11 2.79 4.07 -20.64
CA GLU A 11 3.01 4.63 -21.97
C GLU A 11 1.80 4.35 -22.87
N LEU A 12 1.54 5.23 -23.82
CA LEU A 12 0.52 4.98 -24.85
C LEU A 12 1.08 4.06 -25.94
N ASN A 13 0.28 3.11 -26.41
CA ASN A 13 0.71 2.12 -27.40
C ASN A 13 1.15 2.74 -28.73
N ASP A 14 0.48 3.81 -29.16
CA ASP A 14 0.62 4.36 -30.52
C ASP A 14 1.52 5.61 -30.59
N GLU A 15 1.95 6.16 -29.45
CA GLU A 15 2.70 7.41 -29.38
C GLU A 15 3.96 7.23 -28.53
N ARG A 16 5.13 7.10 -29.19
CA ARG A 16 6.44 6.79 -28.59
C ARG A 16 6.98 7.77 -27.51
N GLN A 17 6.19 8.77 -27.08
CA GLN A 17 6.61 9.75 -26.07
C GLN A 17 5.48 10.24 -25.16
N SER A 18 4.26 9.71 -25.32
CA SER A 18 3.11 10.15 -24.52
C SER A 18 2.90 9.19 -23.35
N SER A 19 2.80 9.74 -22.14
CA SER A 19 2.45 8.97 -20.94
C SER A 19 1.01 9.28 -20.51
N ALA A 20 0.36 8.30 -19.90
CA ALA A 20 -0.96 8.43 -19.32
C ALA A 20 -0.88 8.17 -17.82
N LEU A 21 -1.54 9.04 -17.05
CA LEU A 21 -1.83 8.82 -15.64
C LEU A 21 -3.28 8.39 -15.53
N LEU A 22 -3.50 7.23 -14.92
CA LEU A 22 -4.81 6.69 -14.63
C LEU A 22 -5.07 6.78 -13.12
N PHE A 23 -6.27 7.26 -12.78
CA PHE A 23 -6.80 7.22 -11.43
C PHE A 23 -8.15 6.52 -11.44
N VAL A 24 -8.38 5.64 -10.45
CA VAL A 24 -9.71 5.15 -10.11
C VAL A 24 -9.98 5.53 -8.67
N GLY A 25 -11.13 6.12 -8.42
CA GLY A 25 -11.54 6.53 -7.08
C GLY A 25 -13.02 6.33 -6.83
N LYS A 26 -13.39 6.33 -5.56
CA LYS A 26 -14.76 6.16 -5.08
C LYS A 26 -15.28 7.48 -4.51
N ILE A 27 -16.47 7.88 -4.92
CA ILE A 27 -17.15 9.07 -4.38
C ILE A 27 -17.94 8.66 -3.14
N SER A 28 -17.49 9.07 -1.96
CA SER A 28 -18.10 8.66 -0.69
C SER A 28 -19.57 9.09 -0.49
N ARG A 29 -20.08 10.02 -1.30
CA ARG A 29 -21.46 10.53 -1.16
C ARG A 29 -22.51 9.64 -1.83
N ASN A 30 -22.16 9.03 -2.97
CA ASN A 30 -23.12 8.34 -3.84
C ASN A 30 -22.74 6.88 -4.13
N ASP A 31 -21.64 6.39 -3.53
CA ASP A 31 -21.11 5.04 -3.81
C ASP A 31 -20.74 4.81 -5.29
N GLU A 32 -20.52 5.88 -6.04
CA GLU A 32 -20.11 5.86 -7.45
C GLU A 32 -18.59 5.72 -7.56
N TYR A 33 -18.15 5.01 -8.60
CA TYR A 33 -16.76 4.91 -8.98
C TYR A 33 -16.48 5.85 -10.16
N ILE A 34 -15.33 6.52 -10.12
CA ILE A 34 -14.85 7.32 -11.24
C ILE A 34 -13.48 6.81 -11.66
N ALA A 35 -13.34 6.56 -12.96
CA ALA A 35 -12.04 6.41 -13.61
C ALA A 35 -11.70 7.69 -14.37
N THR A 36 -10.46 8.15 -14.25
CA THR A 36 -9.94 9.31 -14.99
C THR A 36 -8.58 8.98 -15.56
N VAL A 37 -8.39 9.26 -16.84
CA VAL A 37 -7.09 9.21 -17.52
C VAL A 37 -6.68 10.62 -17.90
N ILE A 38 -5.45 10.99 -17.55
CA ILE A 38 -4.81 12.23 -17.97
C ILE A 38 -3.69 11.84 -18.91
N ILE A 39 -3.81 12.22 -20.19
CA ILE A 39 -2.77 11.98 -21.18
C ILE A 39 -1.85 13.20 -21.20
N ASN A 40 -0.57 12.96 -20.96
CA ASN A 40 0.47 13.97 -21.04
C ASN A 40 0.89 14.18 -22.50
N ASP A 41 0.00 14.82 -23.26
CA ASP A 41 0.25 15.28 -24.63
C ASP A 41 0.21 16.82 -24.69
N ALA A 42 0.45 17.38 -25.89
CA ALA A 42 0.43 18.83 -26.12
C ALA A 42 -0.92 19.51 -25.78
N LEU A 43 -2.00 18.73 -25.67
CA LEU A 43 -3.34 19.22 -25.35
C LEU A 43 -3.74 18.96 -23.90
N SER A 44 -2.93 18.20 -23.13
CA SER A 44 -3.13 17.82 -21.73
C SER A 44 -4.57 17.42 -21.44
N SER A 45 -5.11 16.58 -22.32
CA SER A 45 -6.52 16.21 -22.29
C SER A 45 -6.81 15.18 -21.19
N SER A 46 -7.90 15.40 -20.46
CA SER A 46 -8.43 14.45 -19.48
C SER A 46 -9.66 13.72 -20.04
N TYR A 47 -9.75 12.44 -19.70
CA TYR A 47 -10.84 11.55 -20.08
C TYR A 47 -11.41 10.91 -18.82
N ILE A 48 -12.73 10.83 -18.74
CA ILE A 48 -13.45 10.45 -17.53
C ILE A 48 -14.51 9.40 -17.89
N ALA A 49 -14.68 8.43 -17.00
CA ALA A 49 -15.86 7.57 -16.95
C ALA A 49 -16.37 7.49 -15.52
N THR A 50 -17.68 7.53 -15.36
CA THR A 50 -18.37 7.37 -14.07
C THR A 50 -19.20 6.10 -14.13
N PHE A 51 -19.11 5.31 -13.07
CA PHE A 51 -19.80 4.06 -12.90
C PHE A 51 -20.66 4.15 -11.66
N ASP A 52 -21.96 3.90 -11.81
CA ASP A 52 -22.80 3.59 -10.66
C ASP A 52 -22.42 2.23 -10.08
N HIS A 53 -22.91 1.95 -8.88
CA HIS A 53 -22.59 0.71 -8.16
C HIS A 53 -22.84 -0.54 -9.02
N LYS A 54 -23.95 -0.57 -9.77
CA LYS A 54 -24.33 -1.71 -10.60
C LYS A 54 -23.41 -1.90 -11.81
N SER A 55 -23.02 -0.82 -12.48
CA SER A 55 -22.09 -0.90 -13.61
C SER A 55 -20.69 -1.31 -13.16
N TRP A 56 -20.26 -0.82 -12.00
CA TRP A 56 -19.01 -1.25 -11.38
C TRP A 56 -19.03 -2.73 -11.00
N GLU A 57 -20.12 -3.18 -10.40
CA GLU A 57 -20.34 -4.60 -10.10
C GLU A 57 -20.30 -5.47 -11.35
N GLY A 58 -20.91 -5.03 -12.45
CA GLY A 58 -20.84 -5.73 -13.73
C GLY A 58 -19.40 -5.89 -14.24
N LEU A 59 -18.58 -4.84 -14.17
CA LEU A 59 -17.16 -4.90 -14.55
C LEU A 59 -16.36 -5.88 -13.68
N ARG A 60 -16.65 -5.89 -12.37
CA ARG A 60 -16.03 -6.80 -11.40
C ARG A 60 -16.37 -8.25 -11.72
N GLU A 61 -17.64 -8.54 -11.99
CA GLU A 61 -18.11 -9.89 -12.33
C GLU A 61 -17.59 -10.36 -13.69
N GLU A 62 -17.52 -9.49 -14.70
CA GLU A 62 -16.89 -9.79 -16.00
C GLU A 62 -15.41 -10.16 -15.86
N GLY A 63 -14.72 -9.56 -14.89
CA GLY A 63 -13.34 -9.90 -14.52
C GLY A 63 -13.19 -11.13 -13.64
N GLU A 64 -14.30 -11.82 -13.29
CA GLU A 64 -14.35 -12.99 -12.42
C GLU A 64 -13.89 -12.72 -10.95
N PHE A 65 -14.18 -11.52 -10.42
CA PHE A 65 -13.81 -11.15 -9.04
C PHE A 65 -15.00 -11.18 -8.06
N SER A 66 -14.72 -11.63 -6.83
CA SER A 66 -15.75 -11.85 -5.79
C SER A 66 -16.07 -10.59 -4.98
N THR A 67 -15.11 -9.67 -4.87
CA THR A 67 -15.21 -8.46 -4.03
C THR A 67 -14.61 -7.24 -4.71
N ASP A 68 -15.05 -6.06 -4.30
CA ASP A 68 -14.47 -4.79 -4.78
C ASP A 68 -12.99 -4.68 -4.37
N GLU A 69 -12.63 -5.15 -3.18
CA GLU A 69 -11.25 -5.11 -2.68
C GLU A 69 -10.29 -5.97 -3.51
N GLU A 70 -10.71 -7.20 -3.86
CA GLU A 70 -9.94 -8.08 -4.75
C GLU A 70 -9.75 -7.43 -6.13
N PHE A 71 -10.83 -6.88 -6.70
CA PHE A 71 -10.79 -6.26 -8.01
C PHE A 71 -9.90 -5.01 -8.02
N ILE A 72 -10.05 -4.13 -7.03
CA ILE A 72 -9.22 -2.92 -6.89
C ILE A 72 -7.75 -3.27 -6.71
N ALA A 73 -7.43 -4.29 -5.91
CA ALA A 73 -6.05 -4.75 -5.71
C ALA A 73 -5.42 -5.20 -7.04
N GLU A 74 -6.16 -5.92 -7.87
CA GLU A 74 -5.72 -6.37 -9.18
C GLU A 74 -5.57 -5.23 -10.20
N LEU A 75 -6.47 -4.24 -10.17
CA LEU A 75 -6.31 -3.04 -10.98
C LEU A 75 -5.06 -2.22 -10.58
N ALA A 76 -4.67 -2.27 -9.29
CA ALA A 76 -3.51 -1.59 -8.76
C ALA A 76 -2.18 -2.35 -8.97
N ASP A 77 -2.20 -3.68 -9.10
CA ASP A 77 -1.00 -4.52 -9.19
C ASP A 77 -0.09 -4.15 -10.38
N GLU A 78 1.10 -3.62 -10.08
CA GLU A 78 2.11 -3.18 -11.06
C GLU A 78 2.56 -4.29 -12.03
N ASN A 79 2.39 -5.56 -11.67
CA ASN A 79 2.70 -6.68 -12.55
C ASN A 79 1.71 -6.82 -13.71
N ASN A 80 0.49 -6.30 -13.56
CA ASN A 80 -0.49 -6.26 -14.63
C ASN A 80 -0.12 -5.17 -15.65
N LEU A 81 -0.17 -5.52 -16.93
CA LEU A 81 0.08 -4.59 -18.02
C LEU A 81 -1.13 -3.70 -18.25
N LEU A 82 -0.89 -2.41 -18.40
CA LEU A 82 -1.91 -1.42 -18.71
C LEU A 82 -1.72 -0.95 -20.14
N SER A 83 -2.73 -1.19 -20.98
CA SER A 83 -2.76 -0.76 -22.37
C SER A 83 -3.73 0.41 -22.52
N VAL A 84 -3.26 1.52 -23.07
CA VAL A 84 -4.09 2.71 -23.32
C VAL A 84 -4.08 3.02 -24.81
N GLU A 85 -5.28 3.01 -25.39
CA GLU A 85 -5.53 3.24 -26.80
C GLU A 85 -6.41 4.49 -26.97
N ARG A 86 -5.99 5.39 -27.85
CA ARG A 86 -6.67 6.67 -28.09
C ARG A 86 -7.37 6.65 -29.45
N SER A 87 -8.64 7.01 -29.44
CA SER A 87 -9.46 7.22 -30.64
C SER A 87 -10.37 8.44 -30.43
N GLU A 88 -11.64 8.38 -30.82
CA GLU A 88 -12.68 9.34 -30.42
C GLU A 88 -12.90 9.34 -28.89
N CYS A 89 -12.67 8.18 -28.26
CA CYS A 89 -12.62 7.98 -26.81
C CYS A 89 -11.29 7.31 -26.42
N VAL A 90 -10.99 7.28 -25.12
CA VAL A 90 -9.82 6.56 -24.59
C VAL A 90 -10.27 5.21 -24.04
N GLN A 91 -9.65 4.13 -24.53
CA GLN A 91 -9.84 2.81 -23.96
C GLN A 91 -8.64 2.44 -23.09
N VAL A 92 -8.93 1.96 -21.88
CA VAL A 92 -7.93 1.45 -20.94
C VAL A 92 -8.20 -0.02 -20.73
N LYS A 93 -7.19 -0.86 -20.95
CA LYS A 93 -7.29 -2.31 -20.85
C LYS A 93 -6.27 -2.82 -19.86
N TRP A 94 -6.73 -3.60 -18.88
CA TRP A 94 -5.83 -4.33 -17.98
C TRP A 94 -5.61 -5.73 -18.51
N ILE A 95 -4.34 -6.11 -18.54
CA ILE A 95 -3.87 -7.36 -19.09
C ILE A 95 -3.02 -8.05 -18.04
N ARG A 96 -3.48 -9.22 -17.59
CA ARG A 96 -2.75 -10.08 -16.65
C ARG A 96 -1.86 -11.05 -17.42
N PRO A 97 -0.55 -11.10 -17.16
CA PRO A 97 0.30 -12.18 -17.63
C PRO A 97 0.09 -13.43 -16.76
N ASP A 98 -0.02 -14.60 -17.40
CA ASP A 98 -0.03 -15.91 -16.75
C ASP A 98 1.41 -16.44 -16.57
N GLN A 99 1.56 -17.50 -15.77
CA GLN A 99 2.85 -18.14 -15.48
C GLN A 99 3.55 -18.68 -16.73
N ASP A 100 2.77 -19.07 -17.74
CA ASP A 100 3.26 -19.56 -19.03
C ASP A 100 3.54 -18.43 -20.05
N GLY A 101 3.41 -17.17 -19.65
CA GLY A 101 3.66 -16.00 -20.50
C GLY A 101 2.51 -15.65 -21.46
N LEU A 102 1.36 -16.32 -21.34
CA LEU A 102 0.13 -15.92 -22.01
C LEU A 102 -0.47 -14.69 -21.34
N THR A 103 -1.14 -13.83 -22.10
CA THR A 103 -1.74 -12.60 -21.59
C THR A 103 -3.26 -12.64 -21.70
N PHE A 104 -3.97 -12.38 -20.61
CA PHE A 104 -5.43 -12.32 -20.56
C PHE A 104 -5.91 -10.91 -20.22
N LYS A 105 -6.92 -10.43 -20.93
CA LYS A 105 -7.54 -9.13 -20.67
C LYS A 105 -8.74 -9.30 -19.74
N PHE A 106 -8.65 -8.77 -18.52
CA PHE A 106 -9.71 -8.95 -17.50
C PHE A 106 -10.56 -7.69 -17.26
N CYS A 107 -10.11 -6.50 -17.66
CA CYS A 107 -10.90 -5.28 -17.53
C CYS A 107 -10.70 -4.38 -18.74
N THR A 108 -11.76 -3.70 -19.17
CA THR A 108 -11.71 -2.66 -20.20
C THR A 108 -12.63 -1.52 -19.82
N LEU A 109 -12.07 -0.31 -19.75
CA LEU A 109 -12.82 0.91 -19.51
C LEU A 109 -12.80 1.77 -20.77
N THR A 110 -13.91 2.40 -21.07
CA THR A 110 -14.02 3.39 -22.15
C THR A 110 -14.33 4.75 -21.53
N LEU A 111 -13.45 5.72 -21.75
CA LEU A 111 -13.51 7.05 -21.15
C LEU A 111 -13.71 8.12 -22.22
N ASN A 112 -14.58 9.07 -21.93
CA ASN A 112 -14.89 10.19 -22.82
C ASN A 112 -14.15 11.44 -22.36
N GLN A 113 -13.86 12.36 -23.29
CA GLN A 113 -13.18 13.60 -22.95
C GLN A 113 -14.02 14.41 -21.94
N GLY A 114 -13.39 14.86 -20.85
CA GLY A 114 -14.05 15.62 -19.79
C GLY A 114 -13.04 16.35 -18.92
N SER A 115 -13.36 17.56 -18.46
CA SER A 115 -12.41 18.49 -17.84
C SER A 115 -12.55 18.65 -16.32
N THR A 116 -13.47 17.94 -15.67
CA THR A 116 -14.05 18.37 -14.39
C THR A 116 -13.44 17.77 -13.11
N LEU A 117 -12.40 16.92 -13.16
CA LEU A 117 -11.96 16.15 -11.98
C LEU A 117 -10.51 16.33 -11.54
N ILE A 118 -9.68 17.09 -12.27
CA ILE A 118 -8.26 17.24 -11.93
C ILE A 118 -8.08 17.85 -10.53
N TYR A 119 -8.88 18.86 -10.17
CA TYR A 119 -8.80 19.48 -8.85
C TYR A 119 -9.20 18.52 -7.73
N ASP A 120 -10.22 17.68 -7.96
CA ASP A 120 -10.64 16.67 -6.98
C ASP A 120 -9.58 15.58 -6.78
N ILE A 121 -8.89 15.19 -7.85
CA ILE A 121 -7.76 14.26 -7.79
C ILE A 121 -6.60 14.88 -7.00
N VAL A 122 -6.24 16.13 -7.28
CA VAL A 122 -5.17 16.83 -6.55
C VAL A 122 -5.51 16.99 -5.08
N ASP A 123 -6.74 17.39 -4.74
CA ASP A 123 -7.20 17.47 -3.35
C ASP A 123 -7.14 16.10 -2.64
N ALA A 124 -7.55 15.03 -3.31
CA ALA A 124 -7.45 13.67 -2.78
C ALA A 124 -6.00 13.24 -2.53
N LEU A 125 -5.09 13.48 -3.48
CA LEU A 125 -3.65 13.20 -3.34
C LEU A 125 -3.02 13.99 -2.18
N LEU A 126 -3.38 15.27 -2.03
CA LEU A 126 -2.87 16.10 -0.93
C LEU A 126 -3.37 15.62 0.44
N LYS A 127 -4.63 15.18 0.53
CA LYS A 127 -5.19 14.58 1.75
C LYS A 127 -4.51 13.27 2.09
N GLU A 128 -4.33 12.39 1.12
CA GLU A 128 -3.63 11.11 1.28
C GLU A 128 -2.19 11.32 1.76
N ARG A 129 -1.45 12.25 1.13
CA ARG A 129 -0.10 12.63 1.58
C ARG A 129 -0.09 13.11 3.02
N ASN A 130 -1.01 14.01 3.39
CA ASN A 130 -1.06 14.54 4.76
C ASN A 130 -1.37 13.44 5.79
N LEU A 131 -2.24 12.48 5.43
CA LEU A 131 -2.53 11.31 6.25
C LEU A 131 -1.30 10.43 6.44
N HIS A 132 -0.58 10.10 5.35
CA HIS A 132 0.66 9.33 5.42
C HIS A 132 1.73 10.03 6.28
N HIS A 133 1.88 11.34 6.13
CA HIS A 133 2.82 12.11 6.93
C HIS A 133 2.47 12.06 8.43
N SER A 134 1.19 12.27 8.78
CA SER A 134 0.71 12.16 10.17
C SER A 134 0.97 10.77 10.74
N ASN A 135 0.67 9.71 9.98
CA ASN A 135 0.89 8.33 10.39
C ASN A 135 2.39 8.00 10.55
N ALA A 136 3.25 8.57 9.71
CA ALA A 136 4.70 8.39 9.81
C ALA A 136 5.24 9.00 11.11
N VAL A 137 4.84 10.24 11.42
CA VAL A 137 5.21 10.92 12.67
C VAL A 137 4.73 10.12 13.88
N GLU A 138 3.48 9.64 13.88
CA GLU A 138 2.97 8.80 14.97
C GLU A 138 3.77 7.51 15.12
N ARG A 139 4.07 6.81 14.02
CA ARG A 139 4.88 5.59 14.04
C ARG A 139 6.29 5.85 14.59
N GLU A 140 6.93 6.95 14.24
CA GLU A 140 8.23 7.33 14.81
C GLU A 140 8.17 7.49 16.33
N THR A 141 7.11 8.13 16.86
CA THR A 141 6.94 8.26 18.32
C THR A 141 6.77 6.90 19.02
N ILE A 142 6.08 5.95 18.39
CA ILE A 142 5.90 4.60 18.91
C ILE A 142 7.23 3.84 18.91
N VAL A 143 8.00 3.92 17.82
CA VAL A 143 9.32 3.28 17.71
C VAL A 143 10.27 3.81 18.78
N ALA A 144 10.38 5.14 18.94
CA ALA A 144 11.24 5.74 19.96
C ALA A 144 10.85 5.29 21.39
N SER A 145 9.55 5.13 21.66
CA SER A 145 9.04 4.60 22.92
C SER A 145 9.44 3.12 23.12
N MET A 146 9.34 2.30 22.08
CA MET A 146 9.77 0.89 22.11
C MET A 146 11.27 0.76 22.34
N GLU A 147 12.09 1.54 21.64
CA GLU A 147 13.55 1.57 21.81
C GLU A 147 13.93 1.91 23.25
N ARG A 148 13.31 2.94 23.83
CA ARG A 148 13.52 3.30 25.23
C ARG A 148 13.15 2.16 26.19
N ARG A 149 12.04 1.45 25.93
CA ARG A 149 11.63 0.30 26.74
C ARG A 149 12.61 -0.87 26.61
N LEU A 150 13.14 -1.11 25.42
CA LEU A 150 14.16 -2.14 25.18
C LEU A 150 15.48 -1.80 25.90
N GLU A 151 15.91 -0.55 25.87
CA GLU A 151 17.11 -0.11 26.60
C GLU A 151 16.96 -0.33 28.12
N LEU A 152 15.81 0.06 28.69
CA LEU A 152 15.52 -0.16 30.10
C LEU A 152 15.47 -1.65 30.46
N LEU A 153 14.90 -2.48 29.57
CA LEU A 153 14.88 -3.92 29.75
C LEU A 153 16.28 -4.52 29.71
N GLY A 154 17.13 -4.06 28.77
CA GLY A 154 18.54 -4.47 28.67
C GLY A 154 19.31 -4.22 29.96
N LYS A 155 19.21 -3.01 30.51
CA LYS A 155 19.82 -2.66 31.81
C LYS A 155 19.35 -3.59 32.93
N ARG A 156 18.06 -3.89 32.99
CA ARG A 156 17.50 -4.79 34.00
C ARG A 156 17.99 -6.23 33.86
N VAL A 157 18.21 -6.70 32.63
CA VAL A 157 18.77 -8.03 32.36
C VAL A 157 20.22 -8.11 32.83
N GLU A 158 21.01 -7.07 32.57
CA GLU A 158 22.40 -6.98 33.07
C GLU A 158 22.45 -7.02 34.60
N GLU A 159 21.61 -6.20 35.27
CA GLU A 159 21.51 -6.20 36.74
C GLU A 159 21.12 -7.58 37.30
N MET A 160 20.18 -8.28 36.64
CA MET A 160 19.79 -9.63 37.04
C MET A 160 20.91 -10.65 36.85
N ASP A 161 21.71 -10.54 35.78
CA ASP A 161 22.84 -11.44 35.56
C ASP A 161 23.94 -11.23 36.60
N ASP A 162 24.25 -9.97 36.94
CA ASP A 162 25.19 -9.64 38.00
C ASP A 162 24.72 -10.15 39.36
N TYR A 163 23.44 -9.97 39.67
CA TYR A 163 22.85 -10.52 40.89
C TYR A 163 22.96 -12.06 40.94
N ARG A 164 22.64 -12.73 39.83
CA ARG A 164 22.76 -14.19 39.70
C ARG A 164 24.21 -14.66 39.91
N ARG A 165 25.19 -13.99 39.29
CA ARG A 165 26.63 -14.31 39.44
C ARG A 165 27.08 -14.14 40.88
N ASN A 166 26.72 -13.03 41.52
CA ASN A 166 27.08 -12.75 42.91
C ASN A 166 26.46 -13.76 43.88
N LEU A 167 25.20 -14.12 43.67
CA LEU A 167 24.53 -15.15 44.47
C LEU A 167 25.21 -16.51 44.30
N SER A 168 25.52 -16.90 43.05
CA SER A 168 26.23 -18.15 42.75
C SER A 168 27.59 -18.21 43.45
N ASN A 169 28.41 -17.17 43.32
CA ASN A 169 29.71 -17.06 43.99
C ASN A 169 29.58 -17.14 45.51
N THR A 170 28.59 -16.45 46.09
CA THR A 170 28.34 -16.48 47.54
C THR A 170 27.96 -17.88 48.02
N LEU A 171 27.10 -18.58 47.27
CA LEU A 171 26.70 -19.95 47.59
C LEU A 171 27.89 -20.92 47.51
N ILE A 172 28.72 -20.80 46.46
CA ILE A 172 29.95 -21.59 46.30
C ILE A 172 30.89 -21.34 47.49
N SER A 173 31.17 -20.08 47.84
CA SER A 173 32.04 -19.75 48.97
C SER A 173 31.52 -20.32 50.29
N LYS A 174 30.22 -20.20 50.56
CA LYS A 174 29.61 -20.79 51.76
C LYS A 174 29.70 -22.32 51.77
N PHE A 175 29.49 -22.96 50.63
CA PHE A 175 29.59 -24.41 50.50
C PHE A 175 31.01 -24.92 50.78
N VAL A 176 32.02 -24.27 50.19
CA VAL A 176 33.44 -24.60 50.43
C VAL A 176 33.82 -24.41 51.90
N ALA A 177 33.36 -23.33 52.55
CA ALA A 177 33.63 -23.11 53.97
C ALA A 177 33.05 -24.23 54.86
N ILE A 178 31.84 -24.71 54.55
CA ILE A 178 31.22 -25.83 55.26
C ILE A 178 31.98 -27.14 55.04
N GLN A 179 32.41 -27.42 53.80
CA GLN A 179 33.22 -28.62 53.50
C GLN A 179 34.54 -28.60 54.27
N ASN A 180 35.27 -27.48 54.23
CA ASN A 180 36.55 -27.34 54.92
C ASN A 180 36.41 -27.53 56.44
N ALA A 181 35.35 -27.01 57.05
CA ALA A 181 35.07 -27.18 58.48
C ALA A 181 34.77 -28.65 58.86
N LYS A 182 34.20 -29.44 57.94
CA LYS A 182 33.97 -30.88 58.15
C LYS A 182 35.22 -31.74 57.98
N THR A 183 36.16 -31.33 57.13
CA THR A 183 37.40 -32.08 56.88
C THR A 183 38.53 -31.76 57.87
N SER A 184 38.40 -30.67 58.64
CA SER A 184 39.37 -30.25 59.66
C SER A 184 38.93 -30.58 61.10
N SER A 185 37.83 -31.33 61.25
CA SER A 185 37.38 -32.02 62.46
C SER A 185 37.62 -33.51 62.35
#